data_AF-A0A0C2MHF0-F1
#
_entry.id   AF-A0A0C2MHF0-F1
#
_cell.length_a   1.000
_cell.length_b   1.000
_cell.length_c   1.000
_cell.angle_alpha   90.00
_cell.angle_beta   90.00
_cell.angle_gamma   90.00
#
_symmetry.space_group_name_H-M   'P 1'
#
loop_
_entity.id
_entity.type
_entity.pdbx_description
1 polymer ?
#
loop_
_entity_poly.entity_id
_entity_poly.type
_entity_poly.pdbx_seq_one_letter_code
_entity_poly.pdbx_strand_id
1 'polypeptide(L)'
;MEGRDQILQKRSIDLKKTLGTSRVPVNKILQLSCLFLMGMPVNGLVEATGLSSKTVSGWVKFIRQLLVDSVDFDDTMIGGKDIVVEIDETKLGKRKYHRGHRVDGVWVVAGIERTPEKRCFAVEVDNRDAPTMCRILS
;
A
#
# COMPACT_ATOMS: atom_id res chain seq x y z
N MET A 1 4.67 17.32 15.56
CA MET A 1 4.18 16.28 16.50
C MET A 1 2.65 16.19 16.49
N GLU A 2 1.90 17.30 16.56
CA GLU A 2 0.41 17.29 16.59
C GLU A 2 -0.29 16.64 15.38
N GLY A 3 0.29 16.68 14.18
CA GLY A 3 -0.32 16.09 12.98
C GLY A 3 -0.36 14.55 12.97
N ARG A 4 0.67 13.89 13.53
CA ARG A 4 0.75 12.42 13.57
C ARG A 4 -0.26 11.82 14.54
N ASP A 5 -0.46 12.46 15.69
CA ASP A 5 -1.43 12.02 16.69
C ASP A 5 -2.87 12.12 16.16
N GLN A 6 -3.20 13.17 15.41
CA GLN A 6 -4.51 13.33 14.76
C GLN A 6 -4.77 12.25 13.69
N ILE A 7 -3.76 11.89 12.91
CA ILE A 7 -3.85 10.81 11.91
C ILE A 7 -4.07 9.46 12.60
N LEU A 8 -3.26 9.13 13.62
CA LEU A 8 -3.41 7.88 14.38
C LEU A 8 -4.77 7.78 15.08
N GLN A 9 -5.27 8.90 15.61
CA GLN A 9 -6.60 8.96 16.22
C GLN A 9 -7.71 8.71 15.20
N LYS A 10 -7.62 9.31 14.00
CA LYS A 10 -8.55 9.07 12.90
C LYS A 10 -8.53 7.61 12.44
N ARG A 11 -7.34 7.01 12.27
CA ARG A 11 -7.16 5.58 11.93
C ARG A 11 -7.86 4.67 12.95
N SER A 12 -7.69 4.95 14.25
CA SER A 12 -8.32 4.21 15.34
C SER A 12 -9.85 4.31 15.31
N ILE A 13 -10.39 5.48 14.99
CA ILE A 13 -11.83 5.72 14.86
C ILE A 13 -12.41 4.94 13.68
N ASP A 14 -11.76 4.99 12.51
CA ASP A 14 -12.24 4.31 11.30
C ASP A 14 -12.22 2.78 11.44
N LEU A 15 -11.18 2.23 12.07
CA LEU A 15 -11.11 0.81 12.43
C LEU A 15 -12.24 0.38 13.38
N LYS A 16 -12.44 1.12 14.48
CA LYS A 16 -13.49 0.81 15.47
C LYS A 16 -14.88 0.89 14.85
N LYS A 17 -15.14 1.91 14.03
CA LYS A 17 -16.41 2.07 13.32
C LYS A 17 -16.66 0.94 12.33
N THR A 18 -15.65 0.55 11.55
CA THR A 18 -15.78 -0.49 10.52
C THR A 18 -15.98 -1.87 11.15
N LEU A 19 -15.29 -2.17 12.25
CA LEU A 19 -15.49 -3.41 13.01
C LEU A 19 -16.86 -3.44 13.69
N GLY A 20 -17.31 -2.33 14.28
CA GLY A 20 -18.58 -2.25 15.01
C GLY A 20 -19.83 -2.25 14.14
N THR A 21 -19.72 -1.86 12.87
CA THR A 21 -20.86 -1.82 11.92
C THR A 21 -20.92 -3.02 10.98
N SER A 22 -19.93 -3.92 11.07
CA SER A 22 -19.84 -5.09 10.20
C SER A 22 -20.88 -6.14 10.54
N ARG A 23 -21.54 -6.68 9.50
CA ARG A 23 -22.38 -7.89 9.60
C ARG A 23 -21.55 -9.19 9.66
N VAL A 24 -20.25 -9.11 9.37
CA VAL A 24 -19.31 -10.24 9.45
C VAL A 24 -18.81 -10.38 10.89
N PRO A 25 -18.83 -11.59 11.47
CA PRO A 25 -18.26 -11.86 12.78
C PRO A 25 -16.80 -11.42 12.90
N VAL A 26 -16.44 -10.82 14.03
CA VAL A 26 -15.08 -10.27 14.27
C VAL A 26 -13.99 -11.34 14.14
N ASN A 27 -14.24 -12.56 14.61
CA ASN A 27 -13.30 -13.68 14.45
C ASN A 27 -12.97 -13.98 12.97
N LYS A 28 -13.95 -13.87 12.07
CA LYS A 28 -13.75 -14.05 10.63
C LYS A 28 -12.98 -12.90 10.01
N ILE A 29 -13.20 -11.68 10.48
CA ILE A 29 -12.43 -10.49 10.05
C ILE A 29 -10.98 -10.64 10.49
N LEU A 30 -10.72 -11.02 11.74
CA LEU A 30 -9.37 -11.25 12.25
C LEU A 30 -8.65 -12.36 11.49
N GLN A 31 -9.33 -13.49 11.27
CA GLN A 31 -8.81 -14.60 10.46
C GLN A 31 -8.43 -14.11 9.05
N LEU A 32 -9.34 -13.39 8.37
CA LEU A 32 -9.09 -12.83 7.04
C LEU A 32 -7.86 -11.91 7.03
N SER A 33 -7.77 -10.99 8.00
CA SER A 33 -6.66 -10.05 8.12
C SER A 33 -5.34 -10.77 8.32
N CYS A 34 -5.27 -11.74 9.24
CA CYS A 34 -4.05 -12.52 9.49
C CYS A 34 -3.62 -13.29 8.23
N LEU A 35 -4.55 -14.00 7.58
CA LEU A 35 -4.24 -14.77 6.36
C LEU A 35 -3.78 -13.86 5.22
N PHE A 36 -4.41 -12.68 5.06
CA PHE A 36 -4.01 -11.71 4.04
C PHE A 36 -2.59 -11.18 4.30
N LEU A 37 -2.26 -10.83 5.55
CA LEU A 37 -0.92 -10.36 5.92
C LEU A 37 0.16 -11.44 5.74
N MET A 38 -0.21 -12.72 5.83
CA MET A 38 0.67 -13.84 5.50
C MET A 38 0.83 -14.07 3.98
N GLY A 39 0.27 -13.22 3.13
CA GLY A 39 0.44 -13.27 1.68
C GLY A 39 -0.49 -14.26 0.96
N MET A 40 -1.56 -14.72 1.62
CA MET A 40 -2.50 -15.65 1.00
C MET A 40 -3.27 -14.98 -0.15
N PRO A 41 -3.42 -15.65 -1.32
CA PRO A 41 -4.21 -15.12 -2.42
C PRO A 41 -5.70 -15.03 -2.06
N VAL A 42 -6.43 -14.11 -2.68
CA VAL A 42 -7.85 -13.84 -2.39
C VAL A 42 -8.73 -15.09 -2.49
N ASN A 43 -8.44 -16.00 -3.43
CA ASN A 43 -9.18 -17.25 -3.57
C ASN A 43 -9.02 -18.15 -2.32
N GLY A 44 -7.81 -18.25 -1.77
CA GLY A 44 -7.55 -18.98 -0.53
C GLY A 44 -8.23 -18.33 0.67
N LEU A 45 -8.34 -17.00 0.69
CA LEU A 45 -9.08 -16.28 1.73
C LEU A 45 -10.58 -16.60 1.70
N VAL A 46 -11.18 -16.69 0.51
CA VAL A 46 -12.58 -17.07 0.32
C VAL A 46 -12.82 -18.48 0.88
N GLU A 47 -11.96 -19.43 0.52
CA GLU A 47 -12.05 -20.81 0.98
C GLU A 47 -11.86 -20.93 2.51
N ALA A 48 -10.82 -20.31 3.07
CA ALA A 48 -10.50 -20.41 4.49
C ALA A 48 -11.52 -19.70 5.41
N THR A 49 -12.11 -18.60 4.95
CA THR A 49 -13.07 -17.82 5.75
C THR A 49 -14.51 -18.28 5.54
N GLY A 50 -14.83 -18.90 4.40
CA GLY A 50 -16.21 -19.24 4.00
C GLY A 50 -17.07 -18.02 3.66
N LEU A 51 -16.46 -16.85 3.46
CA LEU A 51 -17.16 -15.61 3.12
C LEU A 51 -17.33 -15.47 1.60
N SER A 52 -18.33 -14.70 1.17
CA SER A 52 -18.50 -14.41 -0.25
C SER A 52 -17.28 -13.67 -0.82
N SER A 53 -16.93 -13.93 -2.08
CA SER A 53 -15.84 -13.24 -2.78
C SER A 53 -16.00 -11.71 -2.75
N LYS A 54 -17.24 -11.20 -2.81
CA LYS A 54 -17.55 -9.77 -2.69
C LYS A 54 -17.16 -9.23 -1.32
N THR A 55 -17.49 -9.95 -0.25
CA THR A 55 -17.16 -9.59 1.12
C THR A 55 -15.65 -9.61 1.34
N VAL A 56 -14.96 -10.68 0.93
CA VAL A 56 -13.50 -10.78 1.05
C VAL A 56 -12.80 -9.66 0.29
N SER A 57 -13.23 -9.38 -0.93
CA SER A 57 -12.66 -8.28 -1.73
C SER A 57 -12.85 -6.91 -1.06
N GLY A 58 -13.99 -6.67 -0.42
CA GLY A 58 -14.23 -5.44 0.35
C GLY A 58 -13.27 -5.31 1.53
N TRP A 59 -13.11 -6.37 2.32
CA TRP A 59 -12.19 -6.38 3.46
C TRP A 59 -10.73 -6.28 3.05
N VAL A 60 -10.30 -6.99 2.01
CA VAL A 60 -8.92 -6.89 1.49
C VAL A 60 -8.62 -5.46 1.02
N LYS A 61 -9.58 -4.78 0.35
CA LYS A 61 -9.41 -3.37 -0.03
C LYS A 61 -9.26 -2.47 1.20
N PHE A 62 -10.09 -2.67 2.22
CA PHE A 62 -10.01 -1.91 3.46
C PHE A 62 -8.66 -2.11 4.17
N ILE A 63 -8.20 -3.36 4.30
CA ILE A 63 -6.90 -3.67 4.90
C ILE A 63 -5.76 -3.06 4.09
N ARG A 64 -5.81 -3.13 2.76
CA ARG A 64 -4.82 -2.47 1.89
C ARG A 64 -4.78 -0.96 2.12
N GLN A 65 -5.93 -0.31 2.24
CA GLN A 65 -5.98 1.12 2.53
C GLN A 65 -5.35 1.43 3.89
N LEU A 66 -5.66 0.66 4.93
CA LEU A 66 -5.05 0.83 6.25
C LEU A 66 -3.53 0.65 6.22
N LEU A 67 -3.03 -0.32 5.44
CA LEU A 67 -1.59 -0.54 5.27
C LEU A 67 -0.93 0.64 4.55
N VAL A 68 -1.50 1.12 3.45
CA VAL A 68 -1.00 2.30 2.72
C VAL A 68 -0.99 3.51 3.64
N ASP A 69 -2.09 3.73 4.37
CA ASP A 69 -2.19 4.84 5.31
C ASP A 69 -1.18 4.70 6.45
N SER A 70 -0.74 3.49 6.81
CA SER A 70 0.26 3.25 7.86
C SER A 70 1.70 3.44 7.42
N VAL A 71 1.97 3.46 6.11
CA VAL A 71 3.29 3.77 5.58
C VAL A 71 3.47 5.28 5.65
N ASP A 72 4.34 5.72 6.54
CA ASP A 72 4.72 7.12 6.61
C ASP A 72 5.76 7.39 5.51
N PHE A 73 5.29 7.87 4.36
CA PHE A 73 6.13 8.58 3.40
C PHE A 73 6.48 9.94 4.02
N ASP A 74 7.43 9.95 4.95
CA ASP A 74 7.90 11.18 5.57
C ASP A 74 8.51 12.07 4.47
N ASP A 75 8.19 13.38 4.47
CA ASP A 75 8.88 14.41 3.65
C ASP A 75 10.35 14.62 4.09
N THR A 76 10.92 13.63 4.76
CA THR A 76 12.30 13.65 5.23
C THR A 76 13.19 13.22 4.08
N MET A 77 14.32 13.91 3.92
CA MET A 77 15.38 13.51 3.00
C MET A 77 15.75 12.03 3.22
N ILE A 78 15.60 11.24 2.17
CA ILE A 78 15.99 9.82 2.11
C ILE A 78 17.42 9.74 1.59
N GLY A 79 18.22 8.84 2.16
CA GLY A 79 19.64 8.74 1.89
C GLY A 79 20.47 9.63 2.81
N GLY A 80 21.69 9.94 2.36
CA GLY A 80 22.70 10.64 3.13
C GLY A 80 24.06 9.94 3.08
N LYS A 81 25.05 10.49 3.77
CA LYS A 81 26.38 9.89 3.83
C LYS A 81 26.29 8.47 4.41
N ASP A 82 26.90 7.52 3.73
CA ASP A 82 26.95 6.09 4.11
C ASP A 82 25.58 5.37 4.11
N ILE A 83 24.53 5.97 3.54
CA ILE A 83 23.21 5.34 3.36
C ILE A 83 23.02 4.95 1.89
N VAL A 84 22.83 3.66 1.64
CA VAL A 84 22.50 3.14 0.31
C VAL A 84 20.99 3.15 0.13
N VAL A 85 20.52 3.79 -0.94
CA VAL A 85 19.11 3.79 -1.35
C VAL A 85 18.98 2.92 -2.60
N GLU A 86 18.06 1.95 -2.58
CA GLU A 86 17.63 1.24 -3.77
C GLU A 86 16.53 2.06 -4.46
N ILE A 87 16.66 2.29 -5.76
CA ILE A 87 15.69 3.03 -6.57
C ILE A 87 15.16 2.10 -7.64
N ASP A 88 13.85 2.08 -7.82
CA ASP A 88 13.18 1.30 -8.87
C ASP A 88 12.08 2.11 -9.57
N GLU A 89 11.79 1.74 -10.81
CA GLU A 89 10.76 2.35 -11.65
C GLU A 89 9.72 1.31 -12.06
N THR A 90 8.44 1.61 -11.80
CA THR A 90 7.35 0.72 -12.20
C THR A 90 6.24 1.48 -12.91
N LYS A 91 5.80 0.97 -14.07
CA LYS A 91 4.58 1.48 -14.74
C LYS A 91 3.33 0.80 -14.19
N LEU A 92 2.52 1.55 -13.45
CA LEU A 92 1.23 1.12 -12.92
C LEU A 92 0.11 1.44 -13.91
N GLY A 93 -0.29 0.45 -14.70
CA GLY A 93 -1.39 0.58 -15.65
C GLY A 93 -2.43 -0.52 -15.56
N LYS A 94 -3.64 -0.23 -16.07
CA LYS A 94 -4.62 -1.28 -16.35
C LYS A 94 -4.34 -1.86 -17.73
N ARG A 95 -4.47 -3.17 -17.87
CA ARG A 95 -4.41 -3.83 -19.18
C ARG A 95 -5.66 -3.45 -19.97
N LYS A 96 -5.50 -3.02 -21.22
CA LYS A 96 -6.65 -2.86 -22.12
C LYS A 96 -7.24 -4.25 -22.37
N TYR A 97 -8.52 -4.45 -22.01
CA TYR A 97 -9.22 -5.75 -22.11
C TYR A 97 -8.56 -6.93 -21.38
N HIS A 98 -7.78 -6.69 -20.31
CA HIS A 98 -7.02 -7.72 -19.58
C HIS A 98 -6.01 -8.54 -20.42
N ARG A 99 -5.74 -8.13 -21.68
CA ARG A 99 -4.88 -8.84 -22.63
C ARG A 99 -3.73 -7.94 -23.11
N GLY A 100 -2.60 -8.53 -23.45
CA GLY A 100 -1.44 -7.83 -24.02
C GLY A 100 -0.60 -7.01 -23.03
N HIS A 101 0.30 -6.20 -23.58
CA HIS A 101 1.22 -5.33 -22.85
C HIS A 101 0.47 -4.30 -21.98
N ARG A 102 1.08 -3.85 -20.88
CA ARG A 102 0.51 -2.80 -20.02
C ARG A 102 0.67 -1.46 -20.77
N VAL A 103 -0.42 -0.93 -21.36
CA VAL A 103 -0.31 0.19 -22.32
C VAL A 103 -0.57 1.55 -21.65
N ASP A 104 -1.65 1.69 -20.86
CA ASP A 104 -2.02 2.96 -20.21
C ASP A 104 -1.88 2.88 -18.68
N GLY A 105 -1.09 3.79 -18.11
CA GLY A 105 -0.77 3.82 -16.69
C GLY A 105 0.19 4.94 -16.31
N VAL A 106 0.29 5.16 -15.01
CA VAL A 106 1.19 6.15 -14.40
C VAL A 106 2.56 5.51 -14.17
N TRP A 107 3.64 6.25 -14.39
CA TRP A 107 4.96 5.82 -13.94
C TRP A 107 5.11 6.16 -12.48
N VAL A 108 5.63 5.22 -11.69
CA VAL A 108 5.98 5.45 -10.30
C VAL A 108 7.46 5.21 -10.14
N VAL A 109 8.15 6.21 -9.61
CA VAL A 109 9.53 6.09 -9.15
C VAL A 109 9.47 5.90 -7.64
N ALA A 110 10.10 4.84 -7.15
CA ALA A 110 10.14 4.55 -5.73
C ALA A 110 11.57 4.30 -5.27
N GLY A 111 11.85 4.59 -4.01
CA GLY A 111 13.12 4.27 -3.41
C GLY A 111 13.00 3.87 -1.95
N ILE A 112 13.91 3.02 -1.49
CA ILE A 112 13.96 2.52 -0.12
C ILE A 112 15.39 2.45 0.40
N GLU A 113 15.59 2.88 1.63
CA GLU A 113 16.88 2.77 2.30
C GLU A 113 17.23 1.32 2.64
N ARG A 114 18.49 0.93 2.45
CA ARG A 114 19.06 -0.32 2.99
C ARG A 114 19.40 -0.20 4.49
N THR A 115 18.54 0.47 5.25
CA THR A 115 18.65 0.66 6.70
C THR A 115 17.56 -0.14 7.43
N PRO A 116 17.69 -0.36 8.74
CA PRO A 116 16.61 -0.95 9.56
C PRO A 116 15.33 -0.11 9.55
N GLU A 117 15.43 1.21 9.43
CA GLU A 117 14.31 2.15 9.46
C GLU A 117 13.46 2.10 8.19
N LYS A 118 14.03 1.60 7.07
CA LYS A 118 13.32 1.36 5.80
C LYS A 118 12.53 2.58 5.30
N ARG A 119 13.08 3.78 5.48
CA ARG A 119 12.49 5.01 4.94
C ARG A 119 12.37 4.87 3.42
N CYS A 120 11.23 5.28 2.88
CA CYS A 120 10.91 5.07 1.48
C CYS A 120 10.10 6.23 0.89
N PHE A 121 10.18 6.40 -0.42
CA PHE A 121 9.34 7.29 -1.19
C PHE A 121 8.70 6.54 -2.37
N ALA A 122 7.56 7.06 -2.83
CA ALA A 122 6.94 6.65 -4.08
C ALA A 122 6.28 7.88 -4.71
N VAL A 123 6.71 8.26 -5.91
CA VAL A 123 6.26 9.46 -6.60
C VAL A 123 5.74 9.09 -7.98
N GLU A 124 4.53 9.55 -8.28
CA GLU A 124 3.94 9.47 -9.61
C GLU A 124 4.61 10.48 -10.54
N VAL A 125 4.97 10.04 -11.75
CA VAL A 125 5.63 10.86 -12.77
C VAL A 125 4.96 10.67 -14.13
N ASP A 126 4.95 11.74 -14.92
CA ASP A 126 4.38 11.71 -16.26
C ASP A 126 5.27 10.92 -17.24
N ASN A 127 6.59 11.16 -17.17
CA ASN A 127 7.59 10.52 -18.05
C ASN A 127 8.84 10.14 -17.26
N ARG A 128 9.48 9.02 -17.64
CA ARG A 128 10.73 8.51 -17.04
C ARG A 128 12.01 9.04 -17.71
N ASP A 129 12.01 10.29 -18.13
CA ASP A 129 13.19 10.86 -18.78
C ASP A 129 14.28 11.24 -17.76
N ALA A 130 15.52 11.38 -18.24
CA ALA A 130 16.65 11.73 -17.38
C ALA A 130 16.42 13.04 -16.59
N PRO A 131 15.82 14.10 -17.15
CA PRO A 131 15.48 15.30 -16.37
C PRO A 131 14.52 15.04 -15.20
N THR A 132 13.47 14.25 -15.42
CA THR A 132 12.53 13.86 -14.35
C THR A 132 13.23 13.07 -13.26
N MET A 133 14.07 12.10 -13.64
CA MET A 133 14.82 11.29 -12.68
C MET A 133 15.81 12.13 -11.89
N CYS A 134 16.55 13.04 -12.53
CA CYS A 134 17.44 13.97 -11.84
C CYS A 134 16.68 14.82 -10.83
N ARG A 135 15.50 15.34 -11.17
CA ARG A 135 14.69 16.17 -10.27
C ARG A 135 14.20 15.43 -9.03
N ILE A 136 13.91 14.13 -9.15
CA ILE A 136 13.42 13.31 -8.03
C ILE A 136 14.57 12.87 -7.12
N LEU A 137 15.77 12.69 -7.69
CA LEU A 137 16.94 12.15 -7.00
C LEU A 137 17.94 13.22 -6.52
N SER A 138 17.75 14.48 -6.91
CA SER A 138 18.58 15.63 -6.50
C SER A 138 18.12 16.23 -5.18
#